data_AF-A0A0L7L8K7-F1
#
_entry.id   AF-A0A0L7L8K7-F1
#
_cell.length_a   1.000
_cell.length_b   1.000
_cell.length_c   1.000
_cell.angle_alpha   90.00
_cell.angle_beta   90.00
_cell.angle_gamma   90.00
#
_symmetry.space_group_name_H-M   'P 1'
#
loop_
_entity.id
_entity.type
_entity.pdbx_description
1 polymer ?
#
loop_
_entity_poly.entity_id
_entity_poly.type
_entity_poly.pdbx_seq_one_letter_code
_entity_poly.pdbx_strand_id
1 'polypeptide(L)'
;MERHILPGLTRLPWTALGIKDYIKDITKGENSLQAVYKQLKMVEKEIQSLIDQIEMFDMFPYIRPKNYVDAETGLPDDTWIYPCKTYFVEVENERLERTAQVSRIYDRIGPILMKLEYLILGTSTGKSVVMTTYYNYWEKKIFKCIQTCIPCPPQRDTEATGNEFYVFSYFEDVLRVVSINDVTLLIQDTIYRLTQDINIQKYDEKFFFFEDIIAELNGHVKFVDVGAIRVNLRPVIKQVQDHAQEWKNILGHCIATKTRMNMYDLKNQIDSLRATMNMNIKGLEDFKLVMATITLVQAMTITAEVRYRGMQELFNMLRQHDIDVSTTNW
;
A
#
# COMPACT_ATOMS: atom_id res chain seq x y z
N MET A 1 -14.70 -44.34 -48.32
CA MET A 1 -15.02 -43.81 -49.67
C MET A 1 -14.50 -44.67 -50.80
N GLU A 2 -13.21 -45.02 -50.84
CA GLU A 2 -12.64 -45.84 -51.93
C GLU A 2 -13.41 -47.15 -52.17
N ARG A 3 -13.80 -47.87 -51.11
CA ARG A 3 -14.65 -49.08 -51.21
C ARG A 3 -16.03 -48.85 -51.86
N HIS A 4 -16.60 -47.65 -51.72
CA HIS A 4 -17.87 -47.27 -52.37
C HIS A 4 -17.67 -46.81 -53.82
N ILE A 5 -16.47 -46.34 -54.19
CA ILE A 5 -16.17 -45.83 -55.54
C ILE A 5 -15.65 -46.96 -56.46
N LEU A 6 -14.92 -47.93 -55.90
CA LEU A 6 -14.27 -49.00 -56.66
C LEU A 6 -15.23 -49.84 -57.55
N PRO A 7 -16.46 -50.18 -57.12
CA PRO A 7 -17.40 -50.92 -57.97
C PRO A 7 -17.80 -50.17 -59.24
N GLY A 8 -17.91 -48.83 -59.18
CA GLY A 8 -18.21 -47.96 -60.31
C GLY A 8 -17.05 -47.84 -61.31
N LEU A 9 -15.81 -48.04 -60.84
CA LEU A 9 -14.61 -47.99 -61.68
C LEU A 9 -14.26 -49.33 -62.34
N THR A 10 -14.75 -50.44 -61.79
CA THR A 10 -14.27 -51.78 -62.18
C THR A 10 -15.35 -52.74 -62.67
N ARG A 11 -16.61 -52.59 -62.24
CA ARG A 11 -17.64 -53.64 -62.42
C ARG A 11 -19.01 -53.14 -62.87
N LEU A 12 -19.33 -51.86 -62.70
CA LEU A 12 -20.67 -51.32 -62.99
C LEU A 12 -20.68 -50.45 -64.26
N PRO A 13 -21.22 -50.95 -65.39
CA PRO A 13 -21.46 -50.13 -66.57
C PRO A 13 -22.69 -49.23 -66.40
N TRP A 14 -22.77 -48.16 -67.21
CA TRP A 14 -23.88 -47.19 -67.20
C TRP A 14 -25.28 -47.81 -67.48
N THR A 15 -25.33 -49.02 -68.03
CA THR A 15 -26.56 -49.77 -68.32
C THR A 15 -26.97 -50.76 -67.22
N ALA A 16 -26.21 -50.84 -66.12
CA ALA A 16 -26.49 -51.78 -65.04
C ALA A 16 -27.80 -51.45 -64.31
N LEU A 17 -28.66 -52.45 -64.12
CA LEU A 17 -29.94 -52.31 -63.41
C LEU A 17 -29.78 -51.74 -61.98
N GLY A 18 -28.67 -52.07 -61.32
CA GLY A 18 -28.34 -51.66 -59.94
C GLY A 18 -27.63 -50.31 -59.80
N ILE A 19 -27.50 -49.50 -60.88
CA ILE A 19 -26.77 -48.23 -60.81
C ILE A 19 -27.42 -47.22 -59.84
N LYS A 20 -28.75 -47.27 -59.69
CA LYS A 20 -29.48 -46.41 -58.73
C LYS A 20 -29.15 -46.76 -57.27
N ASP A 21 -29.04 -48.05 -56.96
CA ASP A 21 -28.66 -48.51 -55.61
C ASP A 21 -27.20 -48.19 -55.32
N TYR A 22 -26.33 -48.30 -56.34
CA TYR A 22 -24.95 -47.87 -56.27
C TYR A 22 -24.79 -46.37 -55.98
N ILE A 23 -25.54 -45.52 -56.69
CA ILE A 23 -25.57 -44.07 -56.44
C ILE A 23 -26.03 -43.80 -55.00
N LYS A 24 -27.08 -44.49 -54.53
CA LYS A 24 -27.58 -44.34 -53.16
C LYS A 24 -26.53 -44.73 -52.11
N ASP A 25 -25.76 -45.78 -52.34
CA ASP A 25 -24.68 -46.21 -51.46
C ASP A 25 -23.50 -45.21 -51.45
N ILE A 26 -23.11 -44.67 -52.61
CA ILE A 26 -22.10 -43.60 -52.69
C ILE A 26 -22.57 -42.35 -51.96
N THR A 27 -23.81 -41.89 -52.20
CA THR A 27 -24.37 -40.72 -51.53
C THR A 27 -24.44 -40.92 -50.01
N LYS A 28 -24.72 -42.14 -49.54
CA LYS A 28 -24.65 -42.47 -48.12
C LYS A 28 -23.22 -42.35 -47.57
N GLY A 29 -22.23 -42.86 -48.30
CA GLY A 29 -20.81 -42.71 -47.96
C GLY A 29 -20.35 -41.25 -47.94
N GLU A 30 -20.77 -40.45 -48.92
CA GLU A 30 -20.50 -39.01 -49.03
C GLU A 30 -21.07 -38.25 -47.82
N ASN A 31 -22.35 -38.47 -47.50
CA ASN A 31 -23.00 -37.85 -46.35
C ASN A 31 -22.31 -38.23 -45.02
N SER A 32 -21.86 -39.48 -44.88
CA SER A 32 -21.10 -39.92 -43.71
C SER A 32 -19.75 -39.23 -43.60
N LEU A 33 -19.00 -39.09 -44.70
CA LEU A 33 -17.74 -38.36 -44.71
C LEU A 33 -17.94 -36.87 -44.40
N GLN A 34 -18.99 -36.26 -44.97
CA GLN A 34 -19.32 -34.86 -44.73
C GLN A 34 -19.69 -34.60 -43.26
N ALA A 35 -20.40 -35.54 -42.62
CA ALA A 35 -20.71 -35.46 -41.19
C ALA A 35 -19.44 -35.53 -40.32
N VAL A 36 -18.53 -36.47 -40.62
CA VAL A 36 -17.24 -36.59 -39.91
C VAL A 36 -16.38 -35.32 -40.09
N TYR A 37 -16.33 -34.76 -41.30
CA TYR A 37 -15.61 -33.52 -41.57
C TYR A 37 -16.19 -32.32 -40.79
N LYS A 38 -17.52 -32.20 -40.72
CA LYS A 38 -18.18 -31.15 -39.93
C LYS A 38 -17.83 -31.27 -38.44
N GLN A 39 -17.82 -32.49 -37.90
CA GLN A 39 -17.47 -32.74 -36.51
C GLN A 39 -15.98 -32.47 -36.22
N LEU A 40 -15.07 -32.82 -37.15
CA LEU A 40 -13.66 -32.46 -37.09
C LEU A 40 -13.49 -30.94 -36.96
N LYS A 41 -14.19 -30.17 -37.82
CA LYS A 41 -14.12 -28.70 -37.80
C LYS A 41 -14.68 -28.09 -36.52
N MET A 42 -15.72 -28.70 -35.95
CA MET A 42 -16.27 -28.27 -34.66
C MET A 42 -15.27 -28.50 -33.52
N VAL A 43 -14.61 -29.66 -33.48
CA VAL A 43 -13.57 -29.99 -32.51
C VAL A 43 -12.36 -29.05 -32.64
N GLU A 44 -11.92 -28.79 -33.87
CA GLU A 44 -10.83 -27.83 -34.12
C GLU A 44 -11.15 -26.45 -33.54
N LYS A 45 -12.37 -25.95 -33.75
CA LYS A 45 -12.82 -24.68 -33.19
C LYS A 45 -12.91 -24.70 -31.66
N GLU A 46 -13.37 -25.80 -31.08
CA GLU A 46 -13.49 -25.96 -29.63
C GLU A 46 -12.12 -25.98 -28.94
N ILE A 47 -11.18 -26.77 -29.46
CA ILE A 47 -9.80 -26.82 -28.92
C ILE A 47 -9.13 -25.46 -29.11
N GLN A 48 -9.31 -24.81 -30.26
CA GLN A 48 -8.76 -23.46 -30.47
C GLN A 48 -9.29 -22.47 -29.43
N SER A 49 -10.59 -22.46 -29.16
CA SER A 49 -11.18 -21.57 -28.15
C SER A 49 -10.66 -21.84 -26.72
N LEU A 50 -10.30 -23.08 -26.39
CA LEU A 50 -9.66 -23.40 -25.11
C LEU A 50 -8.22 -22.91 -25.05
N ILE A 51 -7.47 -23.00 -26.16
CA ILE A 51 -6.12 -22.46 -26.26
C ILE A 51 -6.14 -20.93 -26.15
N ASP A 52 -7.07 -20.26 -26.84
CA ASP A 52 -7.23 -18.80 -26.76
C ASP A 52 -7.53 -18.36 -25.32
N GLN A 53 -8.30 -19.16 -24.56
CA GLN A 53 -8.54 -18.91 -23.13
C GLN A 53 -7.27 -19.02 -22.28
N ILE A 54 -6.38 -19.97 -22.58
CA ILE A 54 -5.08 -20.11 -21.88
C ILE A 54 -4.15 -18.96 -22.27
N GLU A 55 -4.14 -18.55 -23.55
CA GLU A 55 -3.27 -17.49 -24.08
C GLU A 55 -3.62 -16.12 -23.50
N MET A 56 -4.92 -15.82 -23.34
CA MET A 56 -5.39 -14.56 -22.76
C MET A 56 -5.42 -14.56 -21.22
N PHE A 57 -5.05 -15.66 -20.58
CA PHE A 57 -5.15 -15.79 -19.13
C PHE A 57 -4.02 -15.05 -18.41
N ASP A 58 -4.39 -14.09 -17.56
CA ASP A 58 -3.43 -13.39 -16.71
C ASP A 58 -2.96 -14.30 -15.55
N MET A 59 -1.70 -14.73 -15.65
CA MET A 59 -1.01 -15.52 -14.63
C MET A 59 -0.43 -14.66 -13.49
N PHE A 60 -0.31 -13.34 -13.69
CA PHE A 60 0.39 -12.42 -12.78
C PHE A 60 -0.43 -11.15 -12.50
N PRO A 61 -1.63 -11.29 -11.92
CA PRO A 61 -2.44 -10.14 -11.58
C PRO A 61 -1.81 -9.32 -10.45
N TYR A 62 -2.11 -8.03 -10.42
CA TYR A 62 -1.73 -7.16 -9.30
C TYR A 62 -2.60 -7.46 -8.08
N ILE A 63 -1.99 -8.01 -7.02
CA ILE A 63 -2.69 -8.43 -5.81
C ILE A 63 -2.74 -7.29 -4.80
N ARG A 64 -3.95 -6.91 -4.41
CA ARG A 64 -4.18 -5.90 -3.38
C ARG A 64 -5.37 -6.27 -2.49
N PRO A 65 -5.40 -5.78 -1.24
CA PRO A 65 -6.55 -5.95 -0.38
C PRO A 65 -7.81 -5.37 -1.04
N LYS A 66 -8.92 -6.09 -0.95
CA LYS A 66 -10.22 -5.60 -1.41
C LYS A 66 -10.88 -4.83 -0.26
N ASN A 67 -11.28 -3.58 -0.53
CA ASN A 67 -11.98 -2.72 0.43
C ASN A 67 -11.21 -2.54 1.75
N TYR A 68 -9.90 -2.25 1.68
CA TYR A 68 -9.14 -1.95 2.87
C TYR A 68 -9.70 -0.69 3.54
N VAL A 69 -9.81 -0.76 4.87
CA VAL A 69 -10.21 0.36 5.72
C VAL A 69 -9.02 0.65 6.63
N ASP A 70 -8.57 1.90 6.61
CA ASP A 70 -7.48 2.35 7.46
C ASP A 70 -7.95 2.33 8.93
N ALA A 71 -7.14 1.68 9.78
CA ALA A 71 -7.53 1.42 11.17
C ALA A 71 -7.61 2.69 12.03
N GLU A 72 -6.97 3.79 11.61
CA GLU A 72 -6.91 5.02 12.37
C GLU A 72 -8.00 6.00 11.96
N THR A 73 -8.23 6.14 10.66
CA THR A 73 -9.24 7.05 10.10
C THR A 73 -10.62 6.40 9.98
N GLY A 74 -10.68 5.06 9.94
CA GLY A 74 -11.92 4.32 9.69
C GLY A 74 -12.48 4.51 8.28
N LEU A 75 -11.69 5.11 7.37
CA LEU A 75 -12.09 5.39 5.99
C LEU A 75 -11.53 4.34 5.03
N PRO A 76 -12.22 4.09 3.90
CA PRO A 76 -11.67 3.27 2.83
C PRO A 76 -10.39 3.88 2.28
N ASP A 77 -9.41 3.03 2.01
CA ASP A 77 -8.12 3.46 1.48
C ASP A 77 -7.62 2.50 0.39
N ASP A 78 -7.77 2.97 -0.84
CA ASP A 78 -7.39 2.25 -2.06
C ASP A 78 -5.88 2.27 -2.33
N THR A 79 -5.11 3.07 -1.57
CA THR A 79 -3.66 3.18 -1.73
C THR A 79 -2.89 2.14 -0.92
N TRP A 80 -3.58 1.44 -0.01
CA TRP A 80 -2.97 0.42 0.83
C TRP A 80 -2.63 -0.84 0.04
N ILE A 81 -1.46 -1.41 0.34
CA ILE A 81 -1.01 -2.69 -0.21
C ILE A 81 -0.60 -3.63 0.93
N TYR A 82 -0.56 -4.92 0.64
CA TYR A 82 -0.11 -5.90 1.63
C TYR A 82 1.36 -5.65 2.03
N PRO A 83 1.71 -5.77 3.33
CA PRO A 83 3.10 -5.87 3.75
C PRO A 83 3.78 -7.05 3.04
N CYS A 84 5.09 -6.95 2.76
CA CYS A 84 5.82 -7.93 1.95
C CYS A 84 5.54 -9.38 2.34
N LYS A 85 5.57 -9.71 3.64
CA LYS A 85 5.30 -11.06 4.14
C LYS A 85 3.92 -11.56 3.73
N THR A 86 2.88 -10.75 3.94
CA THR A 86 1.50 -11.10 3.58
C THR A 86 1.32 -11.13 2.07
N TYR A 87 1.92 -10.17 1.35
CA TYR A 87 1.87 -10.11 -0.11
C TYR A 87 2.36 -11.42 -0.74
N PHE A 88 3.50 -11.96 -0.30
CA PHE A 88 4.01 -13.21 -0.87
C PHE A 88 3.14 -14.43 -0.58
N VAL A 89 2.45 -14.47 0.56
CA VAL A 89 1.47 -15.52 0.87
C VAL A 89 0.26 -15.42 -0.06
N GLU A 90 -0.27 -14.21 -0.26
CA GLU A 90 -1.39 -13.99 -1.19
C GLU A 90 -0.98 -14.29 -2.64
N VAL A 91 0.25 -13.94 -3.05
CA VAL A 91 0.80 -14.31 -4.35
C VAL A 91 0.90 -15.81 -4.52
N GLU A 92 1.32 -16.55 -3.49
CA GLU A 92 1.38 -18.01 -3.55
C GLU A 92 -0.02 -18.62 -3.71
N ASN A 93 -0.99 -18.15 -2.92
CA ASN A 93 -2.39 -18.59 -3.00
C ASN A 93 -3.00 -18.32 -4.39
N GLU A 94 -2.83 -17.09 -4.90
CA GLU A 94 -3.31 -16.69 -6.22
C GLU A 94 -2.64 -17.54 -7.30
N ARG A 95 -1.32 -17.77 -7.24
CA ARG A 95 -0.60 -18.64 -8.19
C ARG A 95 -1.14 -20.07 -8.19
N LEU A 96 -1.42 -20.64 -7.02
CA LEU A 96 -2.00 -21.97 -6.91
C LEU A 96 -3.38 -22.03 -7.55
N GLU A 97 -4.24 -21.03 -7.29
CA GLU A 97 -5.57 -20.96 -7.87
C GLU A 97 -5.52 -20.80 -9.39
N ARG A 98 -4.69 -19.88 -9.89
CA ARG A 98 -4.46 -19.62 -11.32
C ARG A 98 -3.95 -20.85 -12.05
N THR A 99 -2.95 -21.53 -11.48
CA THR A 99 -2.40 -22.78 -12.01
C THR A 99 -3.48 -23.87 -12.06
N ALA A 100 -4.31 -23.98 -11.03
CA ALA A 100 -5.43 -24.92 -11.03
C ALA A 100 -6.49 -24.59 -12.10
N GLN A 101 -6.78 -23.31 -12.35
CA GLN A 101 -7.69 -22.88 -13.41
C GLN A 101 -7.15 -23.24 -14.81
N VAL A 102 -5.88 -22.94 -15.10
CA VAL A 102 -5.24 -23.31 -16.37
C VAL A 102 -5.19 -24.83 -16.54
N SER A 103 -4.87 -25.58 -15.48
CA SER A 103 -4.89 -27.05 -15.49
C SER A 103 -6.27 -27.59 -15.87
N ARG A 104 -7.36 -27.05 -15.30
CA ARG A 104 -8.73 -27.46 -15.65
C ARG A 104 -9.07 -27.20 -17.11
N ILE A 105 -8.56 -26.13 -17.72
CA ILE A 105 -8.76 -25.85 -19.15
C ILE A 105 -8.00 -26.88 -19.99
N TYR A 106 -6.76 -27.18 -19.63
CA TYR A 106 -5.93 -28.20 -20.27
C TYR A 106 -6.59 -29.60 -20.21
N ASP A 107 -7.10 -29.99 -19.05
CA ASP A 107 -7.75 -31.30 -18.82
C ASP A 107 -8.98 -31.52 -19.71
N ARG A 108 -9.63 -30.44 -20.19
CA ARG A 108 -10.77 -30.52 -21.12
C ARG A 108 -10.36 -30.90 -22.54
N ILE A 109 -9.13 -30.62 -22.96
CA ILE A 109 -8.66 -30.84 -24.34
C ILE A 109 -8.53 -32.35 -24.63
N GLY A 110 -8.01 -33.13 -23.68
CA GLY A 110 -7.83 -34.58 -23.84
C GLY A 110 -9.12 -35.32 -24.21
N PRO A 111 -10.22 -35.19 -23.44
CA PRO A 111 -11.53 -35.77 -23.75
C PRO A 111 -12.07 -35.37 -25.14
N ILE A 112 -11.86 -34.12 -25.57
CA ILE A 112 -12.30 -33.64 -26.89
C ILE A 112 -11.54 -34.38 -28.00
N LEU A 113 -10.22 -34.55 -27.85
CA LEU A 113 -9.38 -35.30 -28.79
C LEU A 113 -9.75 -36.79 -28.83
N MET A 114 -10.03 -37.41 -27.68
CA MET A 114 -10.48 -38.81 -27.62
C MET A 114 -11.87 -39.01 -28.23
N LYS A 115 -12.77 -38.04 -28.11
CA LYS A 115 -14.09 -38.06 -28.77
C LYS A 115 -13.95 -38.04 -30.29
N LEU A 116 -13.00 -37.26 -30.81
CA LEU A 116 -12.69 -37.24 -32.23
C LEU A 116 -12.09 -38.57 -32.71
N GLU A 117 -11.20 -39.18 -31.92
CA GLU A 117 -10.66 -40.52 -32.19
C GLU A 117 -11.79 -41.55 -32.31
N TYR A 118 -12.73 -41.52 -31.36
CA TYR A 118 -13.85 -42.47 -31.36
C TYR A 118 -14.71 -42.30 -32.61
N LEU A 119 -14.92 -41.07 -33.05
CA LEU A 119 -15.70 -40.78 -34.23
C LEU A 119 -15.05 -41.26 -35.55
N ILE A 120 -13.72 -41.13 -35.65
CA ILE A 120 -12.98 -41.47 -36.88
C ILE A 120 -12.61 -42.96 -36.92
N LEU A 121 -12.22 -43.54 -35.78
CA LEU A 121 -11.58 -44.85 -35.68
C LEU A 121 -12.32 -45.85 -34.79
N GLY A 122 -13.34 -45.42 -34.04
CA GLY A 122 -14.05 -46.26 -33.08
C GLY A 122 -13.29 -46.53 -31.78
N THR A 123 -12.11 -45.92 -31.59
CA THR A 123 -11.26 -46.07 -30.40
C THR A 123 -11.18 -44.76 -29.62
N SER A 124 -11.04 -44.81 -28.30
CA SER A 124 -10.94 -43.61 -27.44
C SER A 124 -9.72 -43.68 -26.53
N THR A 125 -8.59 -44.12 -27.09
CA THR A 125 -7.39 -44.46 -26.29
C THR A 125 -6.47 -43.27 -26.03
N GLY A 126 -6.60 -42.21 -26.84
CA GLY A 126 -5.65 -41.09 -26.90
C GLY A 126 -4.29 -41.49 -27.48
N LYS A 127 -4.16 -42.69 -28.05
CA LYS A 127 -2.86 -43.31 -28.45
C LYS A 127 -2.91 -43.96 -29.82
N SER A 128 -3.91 -43.63 -30.64
CA SER A 128 -4.01 -44.17 -32.01
C SER A 128 -2.81 -43.74 -32.87
N VAL A 129 -2.15 -44.72 -33.48
CA VAL A 129 -1.02 -44.51 -34.40
C VAL A 129 -1.43 -43.69 -35.62
N VAL A 130 -2.69 -43.81 -36.06
CA VAL A 130 -3.22 -43.08 -37.22
C VAL A 130 -3.39 -41.58 -36.91
N MET A 131 -3.65 -41.24 -35.65
CA MET A 131 -3.87 -39.84 -35.22
C MET A 131 -2.65 -39.17 -34.59
N THR A 132 -1.51 -39.86 -34.49
CA THR A 132 -0.30 -39.33 -33.84
C THR A 132 0.10 -37.94 -34.36
N THR A 133 0.10 -37.71 -35.68
CA THR A 133 0.43 -36.40 -36.26
C THR A 133 -0.55 -35.30 -35.82
N TYR A 134 -1.83 -35.63 -35.65
CA TYR A 134 -2.85 -34.68 -35.22
C TYR A 134 -2.71 -34.33 -33.74
N TYR A 135 -2.45 -35.33 -32.88
CA TYR A 135 -2.18 -35.07 -31.46
C TYR A 135 -0.92 -34.22 -31.28
N ASN A 136 0.16 -34.56 -31.99
CA ASN A 136 1.42 -33.81 -31.95
C ASN A 136 1.25 -32.35 -32.39
N TYR A 137 0.37 -32.06 -33.34
CA TYR A 137 0.08 -30.69 -33.76
C TYR A 137 -0.53 -29.88 -32.60
N TRP A 138 -1.56 -30.41 -31.94
CA TRP A 138 -2.21 -29.72 -30.82
C TRP A 138 -1.32 -29.63 -29.60
N GLU A 139 -0.59 -30.70 -29.26
CA GLU A 139 0.38 -30.69 -28.16
C GLU A 139 1.44 -29.62 -28.35
N LYS A 140 2.04 -29.50 -29.55
CA LYS A 140 2.99 -28.43 -29.86
C LYS A 140 2.38 -27.05 -29.73
N LYS A 141 1.12 -26.88 -30.17
CA LYS A 141 0.43 -25.59 -30.09
C LYS A 141 0.14 -25.19 -28.65
N ILE A 142 -0.33 -26.13 -27.83
CA ILE A 142 -0.58 -25.93 -26.39
C ILE A 142 0.73 -25.64 -25.66
N PHE A 143 1.78 -26.42 -25.92
CA PHE A 143 3.09 -26.22 -25.32
C PHE A 143 3.66 -24.84 -25.62
N LYS A 144 3.53 -24.38 -26.88
CA LYS A 144 3.95 -23.03 -27.27
C LYS A 144 3.17 -21.92 -26.55
N CYS A 145 1.86 -22.12 -26.35
CA CYS A 145 0.99 -21.20 -25.62
C CYS A 145 1.36 -21.12 -24.12
N ILE A 146 1.74 -22.24 -23.50
CA ILE A 146 2.17 -22.25 -22.10
C ILE A 146 3.60 -21.68 -21.98
N GLN A 147 4.45 -21.92 -22.99
CA GLN A 147 5.79 -21.35 -23.05
C GLN A 147 5.82 -19.83 -23.19
N THR A 148 4.76 -19.15 -23.63
CA THR A 148 4.74 -17.67 -23.61
C THR A 148 4.56 -17.10 -22.19
N CYS A 149 4.24 -17.93 -21.21
CA CYS A 149 4.16 -17.57 -19.79
C CYS A 149 5.52 -17.66 -19.05
N ILE A 150 6.64 -17.35 -19.73
CA ILE A 150 8.00 -17.49 -19.17
C ILE A 150 8.18 -16.58 -17.95
N PRO A 151 8.87 -17.04 -16.88
CA PRO A 151 9.34 -16.17 -15.81
C PRO A 151 10.08 -14.95 -16.34
N CYS A 152 9.87 -13.80 -15.68
CA CYS A 152 10.56 -12.56 -15.97
C CYS A 152 12.08 -12.83 -16.08
N PRO A 153 12.71 -12.57 -17.24
CA PRO A 153 14.16 -12.72 -17.36
C PRO A 153 14.86 -11.78 -16.37
N PRO A 154 16.09 -12.11 -15.93
CA PRO A 154 16.82 -11.27 -14.98
C PRO A 154 16.85 -9.82 -15.46
N GLN A 155 16.29 -8.91 -14.67
CA GLN A 155 16.17 -7.51 -15.05
C GLN A 155 17.53 -6.83 -14.89
N ARG A 156 17.93 -6.12 -15.95
CA ARG A 156 19.15 -5.30 -15.99
C ARG A 156 18.73 -3.84 -15.85
N ASP A 157 19.25 -3.17 -14.84
CA ASP A 157 19.16 -1.73 -14.72
C ASP A 157 20.45 -1.10 -15.27
N THR A 158 20.34 -0.37 -16.39
CA THR A 158 21.47 0.32 -17.02
C THR A 158 21.88 1.59 -16.30
N GLU A 159 21.02 2.14 -15.44
CA GLU A 159 21.25 3.44 -14.79
C GLU A 159 21.84 3.31 -13.38
N ALA A 160 21.55 2.21 -12.66
CA ALA A 160 21.94 2.06 -11.25
C ALA A 160 23.21 1.23 -10.98
N THR A 161 23.52 0.18 -11.76
CA THR A 161 24.55 -0.82 -11.37
C THR A 161 25.57 -1.17 -12.45
N GLY A 162 25.67 -0.40 -13.54
CA GLY A 162 26.72 -0.66 -14.54
C GLY A 162 26.59 -2.02 -15.23
N ASN A 163 25.35 -2.48 -15.48
CA ASN A 163 25.03 -3.65 -16.30
C ASN A 163 25.21 -5.03 -15.62
N GLU A 164 25.24 -5.09 -14.27
CA GLU A 164 25.26 -6.34 -13.50
C GLU A 164 23.86 -6.94 -13.26
N PHE A 165 23.80 -8.26 -12.99
CA PHE A 165 22.57 -8.96 -12.64
C PHE A 165 22.10 -8.50 -11.24
N TYR A 166 20.95 -7.84 -11.18
CA TYR A 166 20.44 -7.28 -9.95
C TYR A 166 19.71 -8.33 -9.09
N VAL A 167 20.20 -8.55 -7.87
CA VAL A 167 19.51 -9.35 -6.85
C VAL A 167 19.02 -8.36 -5.80
N PHE A 168 17.69 -8.22 -5.67
CA PHE A 168 17.09 -7.31 -4.70
C PHE A 168 17.59 -7.60 -3.28
N SER A 169 18.20 -6.61 -2.64
CA SER A 169 18.54 -6.63 -1.22
C SER A 169 17.72 -5.57 -0.52
N TYR A 170 16.63 -6.00 0.12
CA TYR A 170 15.60 -5.13 0.71
C TYR A 170 16.16 -4.03 1.62
N PHE A 171 17.26 -4.29 2.34
CA PHE A 171 17.82 -3.34 3.30
C PHE A 171 18.73 -2.29 2.64
N GLU A 172 19.65 -2.71 1.75
CA GLU A 172 20.59 -1.82 1.06
C GLU A 172 19.89 -0.92 0.03
N ASP A 173 18.82 -1.42 -0.57
CA ASP A 173 18.08 -0.71 -1.63
C ASP A 173 17.15 0.37 -1.05
N VAL A 174 16.56 0.13 0.12
CA VAL A 174 15.74 1.11 0.85
C VAL A 174 16.61 2.25 1.39
N LEU A 175 17.84 1.98 1.83
CA LEU A 175 18.77 3.02 2.30
C LEU A 175 19.30 3.94 1.18
N ARG A 176 19.24 3.51 -0.08
CA ARG A 176 19.66 4.31 -1.24
C ARG A 176 18.57 5.23 -1.79
N VAL A 177 17.36 5.10 -1.28
CA VAL A 177 16.23 5.92 -1.71
C VAL A 177 16.46 7.34 -1.21
N VAL A 178 16.75 8.25 -2.16
CA VAL A 178 17.02 9.66 -1.88
C VAL A 178 15.91 10.27 -1.02
N SER A 179 14.65 9.95 -1.28
CA SER A 179 13.53 10.45 -0.45
C SER A 179 13.50 9.92 0.98
N ILE A 180 14.01 8.72 1.28
CA ILE A 180 14.14 8.23 2.66
C ILE A 180 15.30 8.93 3.35
N ASN A 181 16.41 9.14 2.64
CA ASN A 181 17.53 9.92 3.17
C ASN A 181 17.14 11.38 3.38
N ASP A 182 16.36 11.98 2.48
CA ASP A 182 15.86 13.34 2.59
C ASP A 182 14.88 13.47 3.76
N VAL A 183 13.96 12.51 3.93
CA VAL A 183 13.06 12.49 5.11
C VAL A 183 13.86 12.25 6.39
N THR A 184 14.87 11.38 6.39
CA THR A 184 15.73 11.11 7.55
C THR A 184 16.59 12.33 7.91
N LEU A 185 17.14 13.01 6.90
CA LEU A 185 17.88 14.26 7.04
C LEU A 185 16.96 15.39 7.50
N LEU A 186 15.73 15.46 6.98
CA LEU A 186 14.73 16.43 7.40
C LEU A 186 14.36 16.20 8.87
N ILE A 187 14.13 14.95 9.27
CA ILE A 187 13.86 14.58 10.67
C ILE A 187 15.07 14.92 11.55
N GLN A 188 16.29 14.57 11.14
CA GLN A 188 17.51 14.88 11.88
C GLN A 188 17.74 16.39 12.02
N ASP A 189 17.58 17.15 10.94
CA ASP A 189 17.72 18.61 10.92
C ASP A 189 16.63 19.28 11.75
N THR A 190 15.39 18.78 11.70
CA THR A 190 14.28 19.24 12.55
C THR A 190 14.56 18.99 14.03
N ILE A 191 15.04 17.79 14.39
CA ILE A 191 15.43 17.45 15.78
C ILE A 191 16.63 18.28 16.24
N TYR A 192 17.62 18.51 15.36
CA TYR A 192 18.80 19.30 15.66
C TYR A 192 18.44 20.78 15.89
N ARG A 193 17.61 21.37 15.03
CA ARG A 193 17.10 22.75 15.20
C ARG A 193 16.24 22.91 16.46
N LEU A 194 15.53 21.86 16.86
CA LEU A 194 14.77 21.85 18.11
C LEU A 194 15.64 21.83 19.37
N THR A 195 16.85 21.24 19.30
CA THR A 195 17.77 21.16 20.43
C THR A 195 18.69 22.37 20.59
N GLN A 196 18.85 23.20 19.55
CA GLN A 196 19.83 24.29 19.57
C GLN A 196 19.36 25.62 20.17
N ASP A 197 18.06 25.95 20.23
CA ASP A 197 17.62 27.27 20.71
C ASP A 197 16.40 27.21 21.64
N ILE A 198 16.68 27.20 22.94
CA ILE A 198 15.72 27.47 24.01
C ILE A 198 15.96 28.89 24.52
N ASN A 199 15.23 29.86 23.98
CA ASN A 199 15.16 31.24 24.48
C ASN A 199 13.71 31.61 24.85
N ILE A 200 13.55 32.27 26.00
CA ILE A 200 12.29 32.52 26.74
C ILE A 200 11.34 33.50 26.03
N GLN A 201 11.79 34.27 25.05
CA GLN A 201 10.96 35.27 24.34
C GLN A 201 10.23 34.72 23.10
N LYS A 202 10.37 33.44 22.77
CA LYS A 202 9.84 32.82 21.53
C LYS A 202 8.92 31.62 21.78
N TYR A 203 8.26 31.53 22.93
CA TYR A 203 7.41 30.36 23.23
C TYR A 203 6.22 30.22 22.28
N ASP A 204 5.62 31.35 21.89
CA ASP A 204 4.53 31.42 20.91
C ASP A 204 4.98 30.90 19.53
N GLU A 205 6.14 31.38 19.04
CA GLU A 205 6.76 30.90 17.79
C GLU A 205 7.04 29.40 17.82
N LYS A 206 7.43 28.85 18.99
CA LYS A 206 7.70 27.42 19.15
C LYS A 206 6.41 26.59 19.14
N PHE A 207 5.30 27.10 19.64
CA PHE A 207 4.01 26.41 19.56
C PHE A 207 3.46 26.40 18.14
N PHE A 208 3.51 27.53 17.42
CA PHE A 208 3.18 27.57 15.99
C PHE A 208 4.06 26.62 15.18
N PHE A 209 5.36 26.54 15.48
CA PHE A 209 6.25 25.60 14.80
C PHE A 209 5.80 24.13 14.94
N PHE A 210 5.39 23.68 16.13
CA PHE A 210 4.88 22.31 16.31
C PHE A 210 3.55 22.09 15.59
N GLU A 211 2.65 23.08 15.62
CA GLU A 211 1.37 23.03 14.91
C GLU A 211 1.55 22.96 13.39
N ASP A 212 2.47 23.77 12.85
CA ASP A 212 2.81 23.81 11.42
C ASP A 212 3.38 22.47 10.95
N ILE A 213 4.31 21.86 11.71
CA ILE A 213 4.85 20.53 11.39
C ILE A 213 3.73 19.49 11.35
N ILE A 214 2.82 19.49 12.33
CA ILE A 214 1.72 18.52 12.37
C ILE A 214 0.79 18.71 11.16
N ALA A 215 0.49 19.97 10.80
CA ALA A 215 -0.34 20.31 9.66
C ALA A 215 0.30 19.93 8.31
N GLU A 216 1.60 20.20 8.14
CA GLU A 216 2.36 19.83 6.94
C GLU A 216 2.40 18.31 6.76
N LEU A 217 2.69 17.58 7.84
CA LEU A 217 2.72 16.12 7.86
C LEU A 217 1.34 15.48 7.60
N ASN A 218 0.24 16.16 7.97
CA ASN A 218 -1.11 15.72 7.63
C ASN A 218 -1.35 15.74 6.12
N GLY A 219 -0.89 16.78 5.43
CA GLY A 219 -0.99 16.92 3.97
C GLY A 219 0.05 16.13 3.18
N HIS A 220 1.11 15.64 3.84
CA HIS A 220 2.20 14.92 3.16
C HIS A 220 1.75 13.58 2.57
N VAL A 221 2.35 13.21 1.44
CA VAL A 221 2.12 11.91 0.78
C VAL A 221 2.46 10.77 1.76
N LYS A 222 1.56 9.78 1.84
CA LYS A 222 1.61 8.72 2.87
C LYS A 222 2.47 7.51 2.49
N PHE A 223 2.97 7.47 1.26
CA PHE A 223 3.83 6.40 0.75
C PHE A 223 4.71 6.92 -0.38
N VAL A 224 5.81 6.21 -0.67
CA VAL A 224 6.64 6.45 -1.85
C VAL A 224 6.90 5.11 -2.54
N ASP A 225 6.74 5.09 -3.86
CA ASP A 225 7.05 3.93 -4.68
C ASP A 225 8.51 4.00 -5.17
N VAL A 226 9.24 2.91 -4.97
CA VAL A 226 10.64 2.74 -5.36
C VAL A 226 10.74 1.45 -6.16
N GLY A 227 10.79 1.58 -7.49
CA GLY A 227 10.72 0.45 -8.39
C GLY A 227 9.43 -0.35 -8.16
N ALA A 228 9.57 -1.62 -7.75
CA ALA A 228 8.45 -2.51 -7.46
C ALA A 228 8.02 -2.53 -5.97
N ILE A 229 8.63 -1.70 -5.11
CA ILE A 229 8.38 -1.70 -3.67
C ILE A 229 7.74 -0.37 -3.26
N ARG A 230 6.64 -0.44 -2.49
CA ARG A 230 6.04 0.73 -1.84
C ARG A 230 6.53 0.85 -0.40
N VAL A 231 7.13 1.98 -0.08
CA VAL A 231 7.55 2.32 1.28
C VAL A 231 6.40 3.06 1.96
N ASN A 232 5.90 2.50 3.06
CA ASN A 232 4.81 3.07 3.84
C ASN A 232 5.36 4.13 4.81
N LEU A 233 5.01 5.40 4.60
CA LEU A 233 5.45 6.52 5.43
C LEU A 233 4.50 6.81 6.60
N ARG A 234 3.28 6.24 6.62
CA ARG A 234 2.27 6.53 7.67
C ARG A 234 2.78 6.32 9.08
N PRO A 235 3.47 5.21 9.43
CA PRO A 235 3.91 4.99 10.80
C PRO A 235 4.92 6.06 11.25
N VAL A 236 5.82 6.46 10.35
CA VAL A 236 6.83 7.49 10.62
C VAL A 236 6.19 8.86 10.76
N ILE A 237 5.30 9.22 9.82
CA ILE A 237 4.52 10.46 9.87
C ILE A 237 3.79 10.57 11.21
N LYS A 238 3.05 9.53 11.59
CA LYS A 238 2.33 9.48 12.86
C LYS A 238 3.26 9.64 14.05
N GLN A 239 4.36 8.91 14.07
CA GLN A 239 5.33 8.99 15.17
C GLN A 239 5.85 10.42 15.33
N VAL A 240 6.20 11.12 14.24
CA VAL A 240 6.66 12.51 14.31
C VAL A 240 5.56 13.44 14.79
N GLN A 241 4.31 13.24 14.35
CA GLN A 241 3.15 14.01 14.82
C GLN A 241 2.91 13.82 16.32
N ASP A 242 2.95 12.57 16.81
CA ASP A 242 2.78 12.23 18.21
C ASP A 242 3.88 12.89 19.07
N HIS A 243 5.14 12.85 18.62
CA HIS A 243 6.26 13.51 19.33
C HIS A 243 6.13 15.04 19.33
N ALA A 244 5.74 15.65 18.21
CA ALA A 244 5.52 17.09 18.14
C ALA A 244 4.41 17.53 19.11
N GLN A 245 3.32 16.76 19.18
CA GLN A 245 2.23 17.01 20.12
C GLN A 245 2.67 16.81 21.58
N GLU A 246 3.46 15.79 21.87
CA GLU A 246 4.00 15.55 23.21
C GLU A 246 4.93 16.68 23.65
N TRP A 247 5.85 17.11 22.79
CA TRP A 247 6.76 18.22 23.07
C TRP A 247 6.02 19.55 23.26
N LYS A 248 4.98 19.81 22.47
CA LYS A 248 4.06 20.94 22.68
C LYS A 248 3.48 20.90 24.09
N ASN A 249 2.96 19.76 24.53
CA ASN A 249 2.36 19.60 25.85
C ASN A 249 3.38 19.76 26.99
N ILE A 250 4.55 19.12 26.88
CA ILE A 250 5.61 19.20 27.90
C ILE A 250 6.13 20.63 28.05
N LEU A 251 6.37 21.32 26.92
CA LEU A 251 6.78 22.72 26.93
C LEU A 251 5.73 23.60 27.61
N GLY A 252 4.46 23.41 27.25
CA GLY A 252 3.32 24.07 27.89
C GLY A 252 3.27 23.88 29.40
N HIS A 253 3.43 22.64 29.86
CA HIS A 253 3.45 22.31 31.29
C HIS A 253 4.65 22.92 32.02
N CYS A 254 5.83 22.95 31.40
CA CYS A 254 7.01 23.58 31.97
C CYS A 254 6.80 25.09 32.17
N ILE A 255 6.27 25.78 31.15
CA ILE A 255 5.94 27.21 31.20
C ILE A 255 4.87 27.48 32.27
N ALA A 256 3.80 26.68 32.31
CA ALA A 256 2.76 26.81 33.31
C ALA A 256 3.31 26.67 34.73
N THR A 257 4.15 25.66 34.97
CA THR A 257 4.79 25.41 36.28
C THR A 257 5.68 26.58 36.68
N LYS A 258 6.55 27.05 35.76
CA LYS A 258 7.43 28.19 36.04
C LYS A 258 6.64 29.47 36.32
N THR A 259 5.56 29.71 35.57
CA THR A 259 4.70 30.87 35.74
C THR A 259 3.96 30.82 37.09
N ARG A 260 3.47 29.64 37.51
CA ARG A 260 2.88 29.45 38.85
C ARG A 260 3.89 29.75 39.96
N MET A 261 5.11 29.23 39.87
CA MET A 261 6.17 29.53 40.85
C MET A 261 6.41 31.04 40.97
N ASN A 262 6.52 31.74 39.83
CA ASN A 262 6.70 33.19 39.84
C ASN A 262 5.48 33.95 40.43
N MET A 263 4.26 33.44 40.23
CA MET A 263 3.06 33.99 40.88
C MET A 263 3.08 33.82 42.40
N TYR A 264 3.49 32.64 42.89
CA TYR A 264 3.65 32.40 44.33
C TYR A 264 4.72 33.31 44.93
N ASP A 265 5.85 33.50 44.25
CA ASP A 265 6.91 34.42 44.70
C ASP A 265 6.41 35.86 44.78
N LEU A 266 5.68 36.33 43.76
CA LEU A 266 5.09 37.68 43.76
C LEU A 266 4.05 37.83 44.89
N LYS A 267 3.22 36.82 45.12
CA LYS A 267 2.26 36.79 46.24
C LYS A 267 2.96 36.90 47.59
N ASN A 268 3.99 36.09 47.82
CA ASN A 268 4.77 36.11 49.07
C ASN A 268 5.43 37.48 49.31
N GLN A 269 5.95 38.11 48.24
CA GLN A 269 6.48 39.48 48.31
C GLN A 269 5.40 40.48 48.72
N ILE A 270 4.20 40.42 48.12
CA ILE A 270 3.07 41.30 48.49
C ILE A 270 2.64 41.09 49.94
N ASP A 271 2.53 39.84 50.38
CA ASP A 271 2.08 39.50 51.74
C ASP A 271 3.11 39.98 52.80
N SER A 272 4.41 39.84 52.54
CA SER A 272 5.46 40.37 53.43
C SER A 272 5.44 41.90 53.54
N LEU A 273 5.31 42.62 52.42
CA LEU A 273 5.21 44.08 52.41
C LEU A 273 3.96 44.56 53.15
N ARG A 274 2.83 43.86 52.96
CA ARG A 274 1.58 44.13 53.68
C ARG A 274 1.74 43.91 55.19
N ALA A 275 2.44 42.86 55.61
CA ALA A 275 2.69 42.57 57.02
C ALA A 275 3.53 43.68 57.69
N THR A 276 4.59 44.15 57.02
CA THR A 276 5.42 45.26 57.52
C THR A 276 4.66 46.58 57.56
N MET A 277 3.84 46.88 56.55
CA MET A 277 3.05 48.12 56.48
C MET A 277 1.94 48.17 57.54
N ASN A 278 1.33 47.03 57.88
CA ASN A 278 0.25 46.93 58.86
C ASN A 278 0.75 46.67 60.30
N MET A 279 2.06 46.74 60.55
CA MET A 279 2.62 46.55 61.87
C MET A 279 2.22 47.70 62.82
N ASN A 280 1.93 47.37 64.08
CA ASN A 280 1.60 48.38 65.09
C ASN A 280 2.86 49.16 65.49
N ILE A 281 2.83 50.49 65.36
CA ILE A 281 3.99 51.37 65.55
C ILE A 281 4.25 51.59 67.05
N LYS A 282 5.37 51.09 67.57
CA LYS A 282 5.79 51.23 68.98
C LYS A 282 7.11 51.97 69.14
N GLY A 283 7.36 52.96 68.29
CA GLY A 283 8.54 53.82 68.40
C GLY A 283 8.98 54.42 67.06
N LEU A 284 10.08 55.16 67.10
CA LEU A 284 10.64 55.83 65.93
C LEU A 284 11.21 54.84 64.89
N GLU A 285 11.74 53.69 65.31
CA GLU A 285 12.26 52.68 64.38
C GLU A 285 11.15 52.01 63.56
N ASP A 286 10.04 51.62 64.20
CA ASP A 286 8.86 51.09 63.51
C ASP A 286 8.29 52.09 62.51
N PHE A 287 8.24 53.38 62.89
CA PHE A 287 7.81 54.45 61.99
C PHE A 287 8.73 54.59 60.76
N LYS A 288 10.05 54.58 60.97
CA LYS A 288 11.04 54.63 59.87
C LYS A 288 10.90 53.42 58.94
N LEU A 289 10.69 52.23 59.50
CA LEU A 289 10.51 51.00 58.75
C LEU A 289 9.27 51.08 57.85
N VAL A 290 8.11 51.47 58.40
CA VAL A 290 6.86 51.62 57.64
C VAL A 290 7.01 52.66 56.51
N MET A 291 7.64 53.81 56.78
CA MET A 291 7.88 54.84 55.76
C MET A 291 8.82 54.37 54.64
N ALA A 292 9.87 53.62 54.99
CA ALA A 292 10.75 53.01 54.00
C ALA A 292 10.01 51.97 53.15
N THR A 293 9.14 51.16 53.76
CA THR A 293 8.29 50.19 53.06
C THR A 293 7.30 50.88 52.12
N ILE A 294 6.66 51.98 52.52
CA ILE A 294 5.76 52.76 51.63
C ILE A 294 6.52 53.27 50.40
N THR A 295 7.72 53.82 50.61
CA THR A 295 8.57 54.31 49.52
C THR A 295 8.98 53.16 48.58
N LEU A 296 9.32 52.01 49.15
CA LEU A 296 9.66 50.80 48.40
C LEU A 296 8.48 50.29 47.57
N VAL A 297 7.27 50.23 48.15
CA VAL A 297 6.04 49.82 47.45
C VAL A 297 5.76 50.74 46.27
N GLN A 298 5.86 52.06 46.45
CA GLN A 298 5.68 53.02 45.36
C GLN A 298 6.68 52.80 44.22
N ALA A 299 7.96 52.52 44.55
CA ALA A 299 8.99 52.27 43.56
C ALA A 299 8.80 50.95 42.78
N MET A 300 8.29 49.91 43.44
CA MET A 300 8.13 48.57 42.83
C MET A 300 6.76 48.32 42.19
N THR A 301 5.78 49.20 42.37
CA THR A 301 4.40 49.02 41.88
C THR A 301 4.36 48.76 40.37
N ILE A 302 5.07 49.58 39.58
CA ILE A 302 5.11 49.44 38.11
C ILE A 302 5.73 48.10 37.72
N THR A 303 6.86 47.73 38.34
CA THR A 303 7.56 46.46 38.06
C THR A 303 6.71 45.24 38.43
N ALA A 304 5.98 45.30 39.54
CA ALA A 304 5.07 44.24 39.98
C ALA A 304 3.87 44.09 39.03
N GLU A 305 3.31 45.21 38.55
CA GLU A 305 2.20 45.22 37.59
C GLU A 305 2.62 44.65 36.23
N VAL A 306 3.79 45.05 35.71
CA VAL A 306 4.37 44.47 34.48
C VAL A 306 4.58 42.95 34.64
N ARG A 307 5.09 42.50 35.78
CA ARG A 307 5.26 41.07 36.08
C ARG A 307 3.93 40.33 36.12
N TYR A 308 2.92 40.87 36.79
CA TYR A 308 1.59 40.26 36.88
C TYR A 308 0.95 40.14 35.49
N ARG A 309 1.01 41.21 34.70
CA ARG A 309 0.46 41.23 33.34
C ARG A 309 1.16 40.22 32.43
N GLY A 310 2.50 40.14 32.49
CA GLY A 310 3.25 39.14 31.72
C GLY A 310 2.89 37.70 32.07
N MET A 311 2.59 37.41 33.34
CA MET A 311 2.12 36.08 33.75
C MET A 311 0.70 35.77 33.22
N GLN A 312 -0.19 36.77 33.18
CA GLN A 312 -1.53 36.61 32.58
C GLN A 312 -1.46 36.36 31.08
N GLU A 313 -0.60 37.11 30.37
CA GLU A 313 -0.37 36.95 28.92
C GLU A 313 0.15 35.54 28.60
N LEU A 314 1.08 35.01 29.42
CA LEU A 314 1.59 33.63 29.26
C LEU A 314 0.47 32.59 29.40
N PHE A 315 -0.42 32.70 30.40
CA PHE A 315 -1.54 31.78 30.53
C PHE A 315 -2.57 31.91 29.41
N ASN A 316 -2.76 33.12 28.90
CA ASN A 316 -3.65 33.35 27.75
C ASN A 316 -3.07 32.70 26.48
N MET A 317 -1.76 32.83 26.24
CA MET A 317 -1.08 32.18 25.13
C MET A 317 -1.15 30.64 25.21
N LEU A 318 -0.90 30.06 26.39
CA LEU A 318 -1.04 28.60 26.56
C LEU A 318 -2.46 28.11 26.22
N ARG A 319 -3.47 28.90 26.59
CA ARG A 319 -4.87 28.59 26.28
C ARG A 319 -5.20 28.75 24.79
N GLN A 320 -4.56 29.68 24.09
CA GLN A 320 -4.73 29.85 22.64
C GLN A 320 -4.21 28.64 21.85
N HIS A 321 -3.18 27.96 22.37
CA HIS A 321 -2.61 26.74 21.79
C HIS A 321 -3.25 25.43 22.30
N ASP A 322 -4.44 25.50 22.91
CA ASP A 322 -5.16 24.33 23.45
C ASP A 322 -4.35 23.48 24.45
N ILE A 323 -3.41 24.10 25.17
CA ILE A 323 -2.65 23.42 26.22
C ILE A 323 -3.51 23.41 27.49
N ASP A 324 -3.80 22.23 28.02
CA ASP A 324 -4.56 22.14 29.27
C ASP A 324 -3.74 22.66 30.45
N VAL A 325 -4.20 23.78 30.99
CA VAL A 325 -3.61 24.44 32.15
C VAL A 325 -4.45 24.26 33.41
N SER A 326 -5.53 23.47 33.34
CA SER A 326 -6.40 23.20 34.48
C SER A 326 -5.73 22.23 35.47
N THR A 327 -5.29 22.83 36.59
CA THR A 327 -5.20 22.24 37.93
C THR A 327 -4.69 20.79 38.04
N THR A 328 -3.37 20.63 38.18
CA THR A 328 -2.88 19.69 39.21
C THR A 328 -3.00 20.42 40.55
N ASN A 329 -3.94 19.92 41.37
CA ASN A 329 -4.26 20.36 42.73
C ASN A 329 -3.03 20.81 43.53
N TRP A 330 -2.95 22.11 43.86
CA TRP A 330 -2.23 22.63 45.03
C TRP A 330 -2.94 23.88 45.57
#